data_AF-A0A949JYG7-F1
#
_entry.id   AF-A0A949JYG7-F1
#
_cell.length_a   1.000
_cell.length_b   1.000
_cell.length_c   1.000
_cell.angle_alpha   90.00
_cell.angle_beta   90.00
_cell.angle_gamma   90.00
#
_symmetry.space_group_name_H-M   'P 1'
#
loop_
_entity.id
_entity.type
_entity.pdbx_description
1 polymer ?
#
loop_
_entity_poly.entity_id
_entity_poly.type
_entity_poly.pdbx_seq_one_letter_code
_entity_poly.pdbx_strand_id
1 'polypeptide(L)'
;YIVTNPPFGIRMGHNADLGALYRRLLEQAALVLRPGGVLALLVGKRRGRFNKILQSTKEFRLEHVRIIEIGGVYPGLFVLRRG
;
A
#
# COMPACT_ATOMS: atom_id res chain seq x y z
N TYR A 1 -1.92 14.84 1.34
CA TYR A 1 -2.14 13.56 0.66
C TYR A 1 -0.78 12.91 0.45
N ILE A 2 -0.71 11.59 0.31
CA ILE A 2 0.53 10.86 0.00
C ILE A 2 0.28 10.06 -1.28
N VAL A 3 1.20 10.13 -2.24
CA VAL A 3 1.23 9.28 -3.42
C VAL A 3 2.60 8.61 -3.45
N THR A 4 2.64 7.29 -3.46
CA THR A 4 3.90 6.56 -3.39
C THR A 4 3.90 5.29 -4.21
N ASN A 5 5.06 4.97 -4.77
CA ASN A 5 5.33 3.72 -5.46
C ASN A 5 6.31 2.89 -4.62
N PRO A 6 5.84 2.26 -3.52
CA PRO A 6 6.71 1.47 -2.67
C PRO A 6 7.22 0.26 -3.44
N PRO A 7 8.40 -0.27 -3.12
CA PRO A 7 8.93 -1.42 -3.81
C PRO A 7 7.98 -2.62 -3.65
N PHE A 8 7.64 -3.23 -4.78
CA PHE A 8 6.65 -4.32 -4.82
C PHE A 8 7.20 -5.64 -5.38
N GLY A 9 8.52 -5.84 -5.23
CA GLY A 9 9.15 -7.16 -5.35
C GLY A 9 9.49 -7.63 -6.76
N ILE A 10 9.43 -6.78 -7.79
CA ILE A 10 9.86 -7.16 -9.15
C ILE A 10 11.38 -7.26 -9.25
N ARG A 11 12.11 -6.37 -8.56
CA ARG A 11 13.58 -6.29 -8.59
C ARG A 11 14.24 -6.41 -7.22
N MET A 12 13.45 -6.59 -6.15
CA MET A 12 14.02 -6.81 -4.82
C MET A 12 14.39 -8.29 -4.67
N GLY A 13 15.59 -8.56 -4.14
CA GLY A 13 16.04 -9.92 -3.84
C GLY A 13 15.05 -10.66 -2.92
N HIS A 14 15.10 -11.99 -2.96
CA HIS A 14 14.15 -12.92 -2.33
C HIS A 14 13.93 -12.70 -0.81
N ASN A 15 14.78 -11.90 -0.15
CA ASN A 15 14.85 -11.70 1.30
C ASN A 15 14.23 -10.38 1.82
N ALA A 16 13.66 -9.52 0.98
CA ALA A 16 13.01 -8.30 1.47
C ALA A 16 11.66 -8.61 2.13
N ASP A 17 11.51 -8.31 3.43
CA ASP A 17 10.22 -8.42 4.12
C ASP A 17 9.29 -7.26 3.73
N LEU A 18 8.64 -7.44 2.57
CA LEU A 18 7.62 -6.51 2.08
C LEU A 18 6.45 -6.36 3.06
N GLY A 19 6.16 -7.35 3.89
CA GLY A 19 5.08 -7.26 4.87
C GLY A 19 5.40 -6.22 5.95
N ALA A 20 6.59 -6.32 6.54
CA ALA A 20 7.07 -5.33 7.52
C ALA A 20 7.14 -3.92 6.92
N LEU A 21 7.60 -3.80 5.67
CA LEU A 21 7.62 -2.53 4.94
C LEU A 21 6.22 -1.91 4.84
N TYR A 22 5.22 -2.64 4.33
CA TYR A 22 3.88 -2.10 4.16
C TYR A 22 3.24 -1.75 5.50
N ARG A 23 3.45 -2.55 6.54
CA ARG A 23 2.95 -2.24 7.89
C ARG A 23 3.51 -0.90 8.39
N ARG A 24 4.84 -0.76 8.39
CA ARG A 24 5.50 0.48 8.82
C ARG A 24 5.10 1.68 7.98
N LEU A 25 4.96 1.50 6.66
CA LEU A 25 4.51 2.56 5.75
C LEU A 25 3.12 3.06 6.15
N LEU A 26 2.16 2.16 6.41
CA LEU A 26 0.82 2.55 6.83
C LEU A 26 0.85 3.25 8.20
N GLU A 27 1.56 2.70 9.19
CA GLU A 27 1.71 3.31 10.52
C GLU A 27 2.26 4.75 10.42
N GLN A 28 3.34 4.96 9.68
CA GLN A 28 3.94 6.30 9.52
C GLN A 28 3.05 7.25 8.71
N ALA A 29 2.38 6.74 7.67
CA ALA A 29 1.42 7.54 6.91
C ALA A 29 0.25 8.01 7.79
N ALA A 30 -0.22 7.19 8.73
CA ALA A 30 -1.30 7.53 9.64
C ALA A 30 -0.93 8.64 10.65
N LEU A 31 0.36 8.78 10.98
CA LEU A 31 0.87 9.82 11.87
C LEU A 31 0.94 11.19 11.20
N VAL A 32 1.24 11.24 9.90
CA VAL A 32 1.45 12.51 9.17
C VAL A 32 0.24 12.97 8.37
N LEU A 33 -0.68 12.06 8.03
CA LEU A 33 -1.94 12.42 7.38
C LEU A 33 -2.93 12.93 8.42
N ARG A 34 -3.45 14.14 8.20
CA ARG A 34 -4.65 14.63 8.91
C ARG A 34 -5.84 13.68 8.71
N PRO A 35 -6.83 13.66 9.64
CA PRO A 35 -8.10 12.97 9.41
C PRO A 35 -8.73 13.36 8.07
N GLY A 36 -9.26 12.37 7.34
CA GLY A 36 -9.75 12.54 5.98
C GLY A 36 -8.66 12.66 4.90
N GLY A 37 -7.38 12.60 5.27
CA GLY A 37 -6.25 12.57 4.34
C GLY A 37 -6.22 11.31 3.47
N VAL A 38 -5.64 11.42 2.27
CA VAL A 38 -5.61 10.32 1.28
C VAL A 38 -4.19 9.79 1.10
N LEU A 39 -4.06 8.46 1.05
CA LEU A 39 -2.87 7.72 0.66
C LEU A 39 -3.18 6.89 -0.59
N ALA A 40 -2.44 7.13 -1.68
CA ALA A 40 -2.45 6.31 -2.88
C ALA A 40 -1.13 5.55 -3.02
N LEU A 41 -1.19 4.23 -3.20
CA LEU A 41 0.01 3.40 -3.31
C LEU A 41 -0.15 2.23 -4.29
N LEU A 42 0.97 1.83 -4.89
CA LEU A 42 1.06 0.63 -5.72
C LEU A 42 1.44 -0.59 -4.88
N VAL A 43 0.75 -1.70 -5.12
CA VAL A 43 0.99 -2.98 -4.46
C VAL A 43 1.10 -4.08 -5.53
N GLY A 44 2.22 -4.79 -5.52
CA GLY A 44 2.54 -5.83 -6.52
C GLY A 44 1.82 -7.16 -6.27
N LYS A 45 2.34 -8.24 -6.87
CA LYS A 45 1.64 -9.55 -6.97
C LYS A 45 1.13 -10.13 -5.65
N ARG A 46 1.76 -9.84 -4.50
CA ARG A 46 1.36 -10.34 -3.17
C ARG A 46 0.26 -9.52 -2.47
N ARG A 47 -0.75 -9.07 -3.22
CA ARG A 47 -1.89 -8.25 -2.72
C ARG A 47 -2.61 -8.85 -1.50
N GLY A 48 -2.76 -10.17 -1.47
CA GLY A 48 -3.42 -10.85 -0.33
C GLY A 48 -2.71 -10.59 1.02
N ARG A 49 -1.36 -10.47 1.01
CA ARG A 49 -0.61 -10.13 2.22
C ARG A 49 -0.81 -8.67 2.62
N PHE A 50 -0.84 -7.76 1.64
CA PHE A 50 -1.15 -6.36 1.89
C PHE A 50 -2.56 -6.16 2.45
N ASN A 51 -3.57 -6.83 1.88
CA ASN A 51 -4.95 -6.77 2.38
C ASN A 51 -5.07 -7.20 3.84
N LYS A 52 -4.35 -8.27 4.25
CA LYS A 52 -4.32 -8.69 5.66
C LYS A 52 -3.71 -7.63 6.58
N ILE A 53 -2.64 -6.96 6.13
CA ILE A 53 -2.03 -5.87 6.88
C ILE A 53 -3.01 -4.69 6.98
N LEU A 54 -3.62 -4.29 5.86
CA LEU A 54 -4.60 -3.21 5.82
C LEU A 54 -5.80 -3.49 6.74
N GLN A 55 -6.31 -4.73 6.76
CA GLN A 55 -7.38 -5.14 7.68
C GLN A 55 -6.99 -5.02 9.17
N SER A 56 -5.70 -5.16 9.49
CA SER A 56 -5.18 -4.97 10.85
C SER A 56 -4.90 -3.50 11.21
N THR A 57 -4.88 -2.59 10.23
CA THR A 57 -4.59 -1.17 10.41
C THR A 57 -5.90 -0.36 10.42
N LYS A 58 -6.38 -0.01 11.61
CA LYS A 58 -7.72 0.62 11.81
C LYS A 58 -7.77 2.09 11.38
N GLU A 59 -6.62 2.71 11.18
CA GLU A 59 -6.47 4.12 10.81
C GLU A 59 -6.91 4.40 9.37
N PHE A 60 -6.96 3.37 8.51
CA PHE A 60 -7.29 3.54 7.11
C PHE A 60 -8.55 2.80 6.69
N ARG A 61 -9.36 3.46 5.87
CA ARG A 61 -10.45 2.87 5.10
C ARG A 61 -10.03 2.74 3.64
N LEU A 62 -10.30 1.57 3.04
CA LEU A 62 -10.15 1.38 1.61
C LEU A 62 -11.25 2.15 0.86
N GLU A 63 -10.87 3.08 -0.04
CA GLU A 63 -11.83 3.80 -0.90
C GLU A 63 -11.86 3.26 -2.33
N HIS A 64 -10.71 2.87 -2.87
CA HIS A 64 -10.64 2.39 -4.25
C HIS A 64 -9.50 1.40 -4.44
N VAL A 65 -9.72 0.42 -5.31
CA VAL A 65 -8.67 -0.46 -5.84
C VAL A 65 -8.85 -0.58 -7.35
N ARG A 66 -7.77 -0.40 -8.10
CA ARG A 66 -7.73 -0.65 -9.54
C ARG A 66 -6.48 -1.43 -9.90
N ILE A 67 -6.59 -2.45 -10.74
CA ILE A 67 -5.42 -3.06 -11.36
C ILE A 67 -5.01 -2.22 -12.56
N ILE A 68 -3.73 -1.86 -12.63
CA ILE A 68 -3.16 -1.08 -13.72
C ILE A 68 -2.04 -1.88 -14.38
N GLU A 69 -1.82 -1.67 -15.67
CA GLU A 69 -0.68 -2.21 -16.41
C GLU A 69 0.46 -1.19 -16.39
N ILE A 70 1.67 -1.64 -16.06
CA ILE A 70 2.90 -0.83 -16.10
C ILE A 70 4.03 -1.74 -16.61
N GLY A 71 4.46 -1.58 -17.86
CA GLY A 71 5.66 -2.25 -18.37
C GLY A 71 5.60 -3.78 -18.26
N GLY A 72 4.46 -4.37 -18.59
CA GLY A 72 4.20 -5.81 -18.56
C GLY A 72 3.82 -6.36 -17.18
N VAL A 73 3.68 -5.52 -16.16
CA VAL A 73 3.22 -5.94 -14.83
C VAL A 73 1.90 -5.31 -14.42
N TYR A 74 1.19 -5.98 -13.51
CA TYR A 74 -0.18 -5.66 -13.13
C TYR A 74 -0.35 -5.38 -11.63
N PRO A 75 0.29 -4.33 -11.08
CA PRO A 75 0.08 -3.94 -9.68
C PRO A 75 -1.34 -3.44 -9.44
N GLY A 76 -1.77 -3.50 -8.18
CA GLY A 76 -2.97 -2.80 -7.72
C GLY A 76 -2.62 -1.39 -7.25
N LEU A 77 -3.34 -0.39 -7.76
CA LEU A 77 -3.42 0.95 -7.20
C LEU A 77 -4.48 0.96 -6.10
N PHE A 78 -4.04 1.14 -4.86
CA PHE A 78 -4.88 1.27 -3.68
C PHE A 78 -5.03 2.74 -3.31
N VAL A 79 -6.25 3.16 -3.02
CA VAL A 79 -6.56 4.48 -2.47
C VAL A 79 -7.19 4.28 -1.10
N LEU A 80 -6.52 4.84 -0.09
CA LEU A 80 -6.87 4.74 1.32
C LEU A 80 -7.20 6.12 1.87
N ARG A 81 -8.20 6.18 2.74
CA ARG A 81 -8.59 7.37 3.50
C ARG A 81 -8.23 7.20 4.95
N ARG A 82 -7.52 8.16 5.52
CA ARG A 82 -7.27 8.27 6.96
C ARG A 82 -8.61 8.56 7.65
N GLY A 83 -9.01 7.66 8.56
CA GLY A 83 -10.14 7.87 9.47
C GLY A 83 -9.91 9.03 10.43
#